data_AF-A0A094NPM0-F1
#
_entry.id   AF-A0A094NPM0-F1
#
_cell.length_a   1.000
_cell.length_b   1.000
_cell.length_c   1.000
_cell.angle_alpha   90.00
_cell.angle_beta   90.00
_cell.angle_gamma   90.00
#
_symmetry.space_group_name_H-M   'P 1'
#
loop_
_entity.id
_entity.type
_entity.pdbx_description
1 polymer ?
#
loop_
_entity_poly.entity_id
_entity_poly.type
_entity_poly.pdbx_seq_one_letter_code
_entity_poly.pdbx_strand_id
1 'polypeptide(L)' 'MGILWFILIFISLTGNGDAQGPDSCHHEGGLCRVGNCVSGEYLARYCFEPIILCCKSLTPTIAKS' A
#
# COMPACT_ATOMS: atom_id res chain seq x y z
N MET A 1 -34.75 -17.29 6.08
CA MET A 1 -33.34 -17.26 6.51
C MET A 1 -32.33 -17.08 5.35
N GLY A 2 -32.73 -16.80 4.10
CA GLY A 2 -31.76 -16.66 2.99
C GLY A 2 -31.24 -15.24 2.80
N ILE A 3 -32.12 -14.24 2.90
CA ILE A 3 -31.82 -12.83 2.57
C ILE A 3 -30.78 -12.22 3.52
N LEU A 4 -30.83 -12.56 4.81
CA LEU A 4 -29.90 -12.04 5.82
C LEU A 4 -28.45 -12.45 5.50
N TRP A 5 -28.24 -13.65 4.96
CA TRP A 5 -26.92 -14.15 4.60
C TRP A 5 -26.32 -13.36 3.43
N PHE A 6 -27.13 -13.07 2.40
CA PHE A 6 -26.70 -12.22 1.29
C PHE A 6 -26.27 -10.84 1.77
N ILE A 7 -27.04 -10.20 2.67
CA ILE A 7 -26.70 -8.89 3.22
C ILE A 7 -25.34 -8.90 3.93
N LEU A 8 -25.05 -9.94 4.73
CA LEU A 8 -23.75 -10.08 5.43
C LEU A 8 -22.58 -10.26 4.46
N ILE A 9 -22.78 -10.99 3.36
CA ILE A 9 -21.78 -11.14 2.30
C ILE A 9 -21.47 -9.79 1.66
N PHE A 10 -22.50 -9.02 1.29
CA PHE A 10 -22.32 -7.68 0.71
C PHE A 10 -21.59 -6.74 1.65
N ILE A 11 -21.93 -6.73 2.95
CA ILE A 11 -21.25 -5.89 3.95
C ILE A 11 -19.76 -6.23 4.04
N SER A 12 -19.42 -7.52 4.05
CA SER A 12 -18.03 -7.99 4.09
C SER A 12 -17.25 -7.61 2.83
N LEU A 13 -17.93 -7.60 1.67
CA LEU A 13 -17.35 -7.23 0.38
C LEU A 13 -17.20 -5.70 0.22
N THR A 14 -18.08 -4.92 0.83
CA THR A 14 -17.98 -3.45 0.90
C THR A 14 -17.02 -2.96 1.98
N GLY A 15 -16.47 -3.85 2.80
CA GLY A 15 -15.38 -3.50 3.70
C GLY A 15 -14.24 -2.91 2.89
N ASN A 16 -13.77 -1.72 3.28
CA ASN A 16 -12.62 -1.08 2.67
C ASN A 16 -11.50 -2.13 2.58
N GLY A 17 -11.15 -2.56 1.37
CA GLY A 17 -9.91 -3.31 1.19
C GLY A 17 -8.78 -2.45 1.75
N ASP A 18 -7.80 -3.07 2.39
CA ASP A 18 -6.55 -2.43 2.81
C ASP A 18 -5.66 -2.10 1.60
N ALA A 19 -6.29 -1.70 0.49
CA ALA A 19 -5.66 -1.06 -0.63
C ALA A 19 -5.30 0.35 -0.15
N GLN A 20 -4.26 0.42 0.69
CA GLN A 20 -3.52 1.64 0.93
C GLN A 20 -3.05 2.11 -0.43
N GLY A 21 -3.83 3.05 -0.99
CA GLY A 21 -3.59 3.52 -2.35
C GLY A 21 -2.17 4.06 -2.49
N PRO A 22 -1.67 4.15 -3.73
CA PRO A 22 -0.33 4.68 -4.03
C PRO A 22 -0.07 6.06 -3.40
N ASP A 23 -1.12 6.80 -3.08
CA ASP A 23 -1.08 8.11 -2.43
C ASP A 23 -0.43 8.08 -1.03
N SER A 24 -0.60 6.99 -0.29
CA SER A 24 0.06 6.78 1.00
C SER A 24 1.58 6.68 0.84
N CYS A 25 2.04 5.94 -0.17
CA CYS A 25 3.47 5.80 -0.48
C CYS A 25 4.10 7.16 -0.81
N HIS A 26 3.42 7.94 -1.65
CA HIS A 26 3.89 9.25 -2.06
C HIS A 26 3.94 10.26 -0.90
N HIS A 27 2.93 10.28 -0.03
CA HIS A 27 2.90 11.13 1.16
C HIS A 27 4.07 10.87 2.12
N GLU A 28 4.54 9.63 2.21
CA GLU A 28 5.68 9.26 3.06
C GLU A 28 7.04 9.41 2.35
N GLY A 29 7.09 10.09 1.20
CA GLY A 29 8.31 10.32 0.42
C GLY A 29 8.80 9.09 -0.34
N GLY A 30 7.94 8.11 -0.56
CA GLY A 30 8.22 6.93 -1.39
C GLY A 30 7.74 7.09 -2.83
N LEU A 31 8.21 6.21 -3.70
CA LEU A 31 7.81 6.11 -5.10
C LEU A 31 7.28 4.71 -5.40
N CYS A 32 6.14 4.63 -6.08
CA CYS A 32 5.60 3.35 -6.54
C CYS A 32 6.36 2.88 -7.79
N ARG A 33 6.95 1.68 -7.74
CA ARG A 33 7.67 1.04 -8.84
C ARG A 33 7.10 -0.34 -9.13
N VAL A 34 7.11 -0.72 -10.40
CA VAL A 34 6.67 -2.06 -10.82
C VAL A 34 7.85 -3.02 -10.74
N GLY A 35 7.65 -4.18 -10.10
CA GLY A 35 8.59 -5.30 -10.13
C GLY A 35 9.74 -5.24 -9.12
N ASN A 36 10.56 -4.18 -9.10
CA ASN A 36 11.64 -4.04 -8.10
C ASN A 36 11.97 -2.58 -7.75
N CYS A 37 12.55 -2.38 -6.56
CA CYS A 37 13.18 -1.11 -6.17
C CYS A 37 14.56 -0.96 -6.81
N VAL A 38 14.99 0.30 -7.04
CA VAL A 38 16.32 0.55 -7.59
C VAL A 38 17.39 0.51 -6.49
N SER A 39 18.66 0.37 -6.88
CA SER A 39 19.78 0.38 -5.94
C SER A 39 19.80 1.69 -5.14
N GLY A 40 19.84 1.60 -3.81
CA GLY A 40 19.74 2.76 -2.92
C GLY A 40 18.34 3.00 -2.36
N GLU A 41 17.34 2.20 -2.77
CA GLU A 41 16.00 2.18 -2.21
C GLU A 41 15.73 0.85 -1.46
N TYR A 42 14.78 0.87 -0.53
CA TYR A 42 14.26 -0.33 0.13
C TYR A 42 12.74 -0.46 -0.08
N LEU A 43 12.25 -1.71 -0.05
CA LEU A 43 10.82 -2.02 -0.09
C LEU A 43 10.16 -1.67 1.25
N ALA A 44 9.27 -0.68 1.26
CA ALA A 44 8.52 -0.30 2.46
C ALA A 44 7.18 -1.03 2.57
N ARG A 45 6.41 -1.09 1.46
CA ARG A 45 5.09 -1.74 1.34
C ARG A 45 4.73 -1.97 -0.12
N TYR A 46 3.52 -2.43 -0.40
CA TYR A 46 2.97 -2.49 -1.76
C TYR A 46 2.02 -1.32 -2.01
N CYS A 47 2.13 -0.66 -3.16
CA CYS A 47 1.09 0.25 -3.66
C CYS A 47 -0.06 -0.52 -4.32
N PHE A 48 0.25 -1.70 -4.85
CA PHE A 48 -0.70 -2.68 -5.36
C PHE A 48 -0.08 -4.06 -5.24
N GLU A 49 -0.59 -4.87 -4.32
CA GLU A 49 -0.10 -6.22 -4.10
C GLU A 49 -0.28 -7.10 -5.35
N PRO A 50 0.69 -7.96 -5.70
CA PRO A 50 2.11 -7.99 -5.30
C PRO A 50 3.04 -7.25 -6.29
N ILE A 51 2.48 -6.57 -7.29
CA ILE A 51 3.21 -6.15 -8.51
C ILE A 51 3.83 -4.76 -8.36
N ILE A 52 3.16 -3.86 -7.63
CA ILE A 52 3.59 -2.46 -7.48
C ILE A 52 4.10 -2.25 -6.07
N LEU A 53 5.39 -2.01 -5.97
CA LEU A 53 6.16 -1.84 -4.74
C LEU A 53 6.26 -0.35 -4.39
N CYS A 54 6.14 -0.02 -3.11
CA CYS A 54 6.49 1.28 -2.58
C CYS A 54 7.97 1.26 -2.17
N CYS A 55 8.79 1.98 -2.94
CA CYS A 55 10.23 2.06 -2.74
C CYS A 55 10.59 3.40 -2.10
N LYS A 56 11.40 3.36 -1.03
CA LYS A 56 11.89 4.55 -0.33
C LYS A 56 13.40 4.63 -0.39
N SER A 57 13.93 5.84 -0.54
CA SER A 57 15.38 6.07 -0.50
C SER A 57 15.96 5.76 0.88
N LEU A 58 17.13 5.13 0.90
CA LEU A 58 17.93 4.88 2.11
C LEU A 58 18.59 6.15 2.69
N THR A 59 18.24 7.35 2.18
CA THR A 59 18.81 8.61 2.64
C THR A 59 18.73 8.70 4.16
N PRO A 60 19.83 9.07 4.85
CA PRO A 60 19.84 9.19 6.29
C PRO A 60 18.81 10.27 6.64
N THR A 61 17.77 9.89 7.37
CA THR A 61 16.88 10.85 8.01
C THR A 61 17.78 11.76 8.84
N ILE A 62 18.04 12.98 8.35
CA ILE A 62 18.43 14.07 9.23
C ILE A 62 17.19 14.29 10.08
N ALA A 63 17.12 13.57 11.19
CA ALA A 63 16.26 13.94 12.29
C ALA A 63 16.67 15.38 12.62
N LYS A 64 15.77 16.31 12.31
CA LYS A 64 15.92 17.70 12.67
C LYS A 64 16.12 17.72 14.18
N SER A 65 17.33 18.11 14.62
CA SER A 65 17.65 18.35 16.03
C SER A 65 16.82 19.48 16.59
#